data_AF-A0A7C4F5L4-F1
#
_entry.id   AF-A0A7C4F5L4-F1
#
_cell.length_a   1.000
_cell.length_b   1.000
_cell.length_c   1.000
_cell.angle_alpha   90.00
_cell.angle_beta   90.00
_cell.angle_gamma   90.00
#
_symmetry.space_group_name_H-M   'P 1'
#
loop_
_entity.id
_entity.type
_entity.pdbx_description
1 polymer ?
#
loop_
_entity_poly.entity_id
_entity_poly.type
_entity_poly.pdbx_seq_one_letter_code
_entity_poly.pdbx_strand_id
1 'polypeptide(L)' 'MSKTMQFKVFCIEQYKKKHNMSGAETVKRFKEFGVFEYLGAFFDVLHSAGAKYIVEDIDMFIAARQ' A
#
# COMPACT_ATOMS: atom_id res chain seq x y z
N MET A 1 -10.60 -1.22 15.70
CA MET A 1 -10.09 -0.84 14.36
C MET A 1 -10.55 -1.86 13.33
N SER A 2 -11.05 -1.41 12.17
CA SER A 2 -11.45 -2.31 11.07
C SER A 2 -10.24 -3.07 10.50
N LYS A 3 -10.43 -4.33 10.07
CA LYS A 3 -9.36 -5.16 9.46
C LYS A 3 -8.69 -4.46 8.27
N THR A 4 -9.49 -3.77 7.44
CA THR A 4 -9.02 -2.96 6.31
C THR A 4 -8.11 -1.81 6.73
N MET A 5 -8.35 -1.20 7.90
CA MET A 5 -7.50 -0.12 8.40
C MET A 5 -6.15 -0.64 8.89
N GLN A 6 -6.14 -1.77 9.59
CA GLN A 6 -4.91 -2.44 10.02
C GLN A 6 -4.06 -2.86 8.81
N PHE A 7 -4.71 -3.37 7.77
CA PHE A 7 -4.06 -3.72 6.51
C PHE A 7 -3.46 -2.52 5.78
N LYS A 8 -4.18 -1.39 5.70
CA LYS A 8 -3.64 -0.16 5.12
C LYS A 8 -2.41 0.33 5.88
N VAL A 9 -2.43 0.30 7.21
CA VAL A 9 -1.26 0.65 8.04
C VAL A 9 -0.10 -0.32 7.79
N PHE A 10 -0.37 -1.61 7.69
CA PHE A 10 0.63 -2.61 7.32
C PHE A 10 1.29 -2.30 5.97
N CYS A 11 0.50 -2.00 4.94
CA CYS A 11 1.01 -1.64 3.62
C CYS A 11 1.92 -0.41 3.66
N ILE A 12 1.52 0.63 4.41
CA ILE A 12 2.33 1.84 4.60
C ILE A 12 3.68 1.49 5.23
N GLU A 13 3.69 0.70 6.31
CA GLU A 13 4.92 0.34 7.01
C GLU A 13 5.86 -0.51 6.16
N GLN A 14 5.32 -1.48 5.41
CA GLN A 14 6.11 -2.32 4.51
C GLN A 14 6.68 -1.50 3.34
N TYR A 15 5.86 -0.66 2.71
CA TYR A 15 6.29 0.20 1.59
C TYR A 15 7.36 1.18 2.06
N LYS A 16 7.11 1.88 3.18
CA LYS A 16 8.07 2.79 3.82
C LYS A 16 9.44 2.11 4.03
N LYS A 17 9.44 0.92 4.61
CA LYS A 17 10.66 0.16 4.90
C LYS A 17 11.40 -0.28 3.64
N LYS A 18 10.68 -0.71 2.60
CA LYS A 18 11.29 -1.16 1.34
C LYS A 18 11.91 0.00 0.55
N HIS A 19 11.26 1.16 0.55
CA HIS A 19 11.67 2.32 -0.25
C HIS A 19 12.51 3.36 0.52
N ASN A 20 12.85 3.09 1.79
CA ASN A 20 13.53 4.06 2.67
C ASN A 20 12.84 5.44 2.70
N MET A 21 11.50 5.44 2.73
CA MET A 21 10.69 6.66 2.79
C MET A 21 10.32 7.00 4.24
N SER A 22 9.85 8.21 4.48
CA SER A 22 9.11 8.50 5.72
C SER A 22 7.65 8.02 5.63
N GLY A 23 7.00 7.86 6.80
CA GLY A 23 5.57 7.53 6.83
C GLY A 23 4.71 8.63 6.18
N ALA A 24 5.10 9.90 6.37
CA ALA A 24 4.42 11.03 5.76
C ALA A 24 4.53 11.04 4.23
N GLU A 25 5.73 10.79 3.68
CA GLU A 25 5.93 10.68 2.23
C GLU A 25 5.16 9.50 1.64
N THR A 26 5.17 8.36 2.31
CA THR A 26 4.44 7.16 1.87
C THR A 26 2.94 7.45 1.79
N VAL A 27 2.37 8.08 2.82
CA VAL A 27 0.95 8.47 2.84
C VAL A 27 0.64 9.48 1.73
N LYS A 28 1.51 10.46 1.50
CA LYS A 28 1.34 11.43 0.41
C LYS A 28 1.29 10.74 -0.95
N ARG A 29 2.24 9.84 -1.22
CA ARG A 29 2.30 9.06 -2.46
C ARG A 29 1.06 8.16 -2.62
N PHE A 30 0.64 7.49 -1.55
CA PHE A 30 -0.55 6.63 -1.60
C PHE A 30 -1.84 7.42 -1.87
N LYS A 31 -1.94 8.67 -1.38
CA LYS A 31 -3.05 9.57 -1.73
C LYS A 31 -2.98 10.03 -3.18
N GLU A 32 -1.81 10.48 -3.62
CA GLU A 32 -1.57 11.01 -4.96
C GLU A 32 -1.93 10.00 -6.06
N PHE A 33 -1.57 8.73 -5.87
CA PHE A 33 -1.85 7.67 -6.85
C PHE A 33 -3.14 6.88 -6.59
N GLY A 34 -3.91 7.19 -5.55
CA GLY A 34 -5.16 6.46 -5.24
C GLY A 34 -4.97 5.05 -4.65
N VAL A 35 -3.80 4.76 -4.07
CA VAL A 35 -3.45 3.44 -3.52
C VAL A 35 -4.38 3.05 -2.37
N PHE A 36 -4.87 4.00 -1.57
CA PHE A 36 -5.78 3.69 -0.47
C PHE A 36 -7.14 3.15 -0.93
N GLU A 37 -7.63 3.60 -2.08
CA GLU A 37 -8.85 3.09 -2.69
C GLU A 37 -8.61 1.70 -3.25
N TYR A 38 -7.49 1.51 -3.95
CA TYR A 38 -7.05 0.22 -4.45
C TYR A 38 -6.93 -0.84 -3.33
N LEU A 39 -6.17 -0.56 -2.27
CA LEU A 39 -6.04 -1.47 -1.12
C LEU A 39 -7.37 -1.76 -0.41
N GLY A 40 -8.34 -0.84 -0.51
CA GLY A 40 -9.69 -1.06 -0.01
C GLY A 40 -10.50 -1.99 -0.90
N ALA A 41 -10.50 -1.73 -2.20
CA ALA A 41 -11.25 -2.49 -3.20
C ALA A 41 -10.76 -3.95 -3.31
N PHE A 42 -9.45 -4.18 -3.17
CA PHE A 42 -8.82 -5.49 -3.31
C PHE A 42 -8.44 -6.12 -1.96
N PHE A 43 -9.02 -5.65 -0.85
CA PHE A 43 -8.69 -6.14 0.49
C PHE A 43 -8.84 -7.66 0.61
N ASP A 44 -9.92 -8.24 0.08
CA ASP A 44 -10.21 -9.68 0.20
C ASP A 44 -9.12 -10.57 -0.41
N VAL A 45 -8.46 -10.09 -1.46
CA VAL A 45 -7.37 -10.80 -2.15
C VAL A 45 -6.02 -10.47 -1.51
N LEU A 46 -5.74 -9.19 -1.27
CA LEU A 46 -4.42 -8.74 -0.88
C LEU A 46 -4.09 -9.01 0.60
N HIS A 47 -5.08 -9.09 1.50
CA HIS A 47 -4.81 -9.26 2.93
C HIS A 47 -4.17 -10.60 3.31
N SER A 48 -4.28 -11.61 2.43
CA SER A 48 -3.66 -12.94 2.60
C SER A 48 -2.28 -13.02 1.94
N ALA A 49 -1.86 -12.00 1.19
CA ALA A 49 -0.60 -11.99 0.46
C ALA A 49 0.59 -11.62 1.35
N GLY A 50 1.79 -12.05 0.93
CA GLY A 50 3.03 -11.73 1.63
C GLY A 50 3.45 -10.27 1.47
N ALA A 51 4.16 -9.72 2.46
CA ALA A 51 4.63 -8.33 2.48
C ALA A 51 5.39 -7.90 1.20
N LYS A 52 6.26 -8.77 0.68
CA LYS A 52 7.05 -8.49 -0.53
C LYS A 52 6.13 -8.30 -1.75
N TYR A 53 5.21 -9.23 -1.95
CA TYR A 53 4.24 -9.18 -3.04
C TYR A 53 3.42 -7.90 -3.00
N ILE A 54 2.90 -7.51 -1.83
CA ILE A 54 2.09 -6.30 -1.70
C ILE A 54 2.87 -5.05 -2.07
N VAL A 55 4.13 -4.94 -1.66
CA VAL A 55 4.95 -3.78 -2.00
C VAL A 55 5.20 -3.71 -3.51
N GLU A 56 5.54 -4.84 -4.13
CA GLU A 56 5.74 -4.93 -5.59
C GLU A 56 4.45 -4.61 -6.36
N ASP A 57 3.30 -5.10 -5.90
CA ASP A 57 1.99 -4.83 -6.48
C ASP A 57 1.62 -3.34 -6.41
N ILE A 58 1.93 -2.68 -5.28
CA ILE A 58 1.76 -1.22 -5.13
C ILE A 58 2.69 -0.44 -6.07
N ASP A 59 3.94 -0.86 -6.22
CA ASP A 59 4.86 -0.24 -7.20
C ASP A 59 4.33 -0.37 -8.63
N MET A 60 3.86 -1.56 -9.02
CA MET A 60 3.26 -1.78 -10.34
C MET A 60 2.02 -0.90 -10.54
N PHE A 61 1.17 -0.80 -9.52
CA PHE A 61 -0.03 0.02 -9.55
C PHE A 61 0.28 1.51 -9.74
N ILE A 62 1.33 2.01 -9.07
CA ILE A 62 1.81 3.39 -9.19
C ILE A 62 2.45 3.61 -10.56
N ALA A 63 3.34 2.72 -10.99
CA ALA A 63 4.04 2.82 -12.28
C ALA A 63 3.08 2.84 -13.47
N ALA A 64 1.96 2.10 -13.40
CA ALA A 64 0.91 2.12 -14.42
C ALA A 64 0.12 3.45 -14.48
N ARG A 65 0.34 4.38 -13.55
CA ARG A 65 -0.33 5.69 -13.43
C ARG A 65 0.65 6.86 -13.56
N GLN A 66 1.92 6.59 -13.83
CA GLN A 66 2.93 7.60 -14.19
C GLN A 66 2.87 7.87 -15.69
#